data_AF-A0A7Z9K8K4-F1
#
_entry.id   AF-A0A7Z9K8K4-F1
#
_cell.length_a   1.000
_cell.length_b   1.000
_cell.length_c   1.000
_cell.angle_alpha   90.00
_cell.angle_beta   90.00
_cell.angle_gamma   90.00
#
_symmetry.space_group_name_H-M   'P 1'
#
loop_
_entity.id
_entity.type
_entity.pdbx_description
1 polymer ?
#
loop_
_entity_poly.entity_id
_entity_poly.type
_entity_poly.pdbx_seq_one_letter_code
_entity_poly.pdbx_strand_id
1 'polypeptide(L)'
;MKSFGKITCADGFSLSVQASSSHYCSPRTDNGPWTAVEVGFPTSRDPELEKFAEDKNAPIEKGHDGSFSVQTVYGWVPATVVKALLEKHGGVVSGECPTLDERSL
;
A
#
# COMPACT_ATOMS: atom_id res chain seq x y z
N MET A 1 -16.81 -2.28 6.25
CA MET A 1 -15.44 -2.29 5.72
C MET A 1 -15.34 -3.05 4.40
N LYS A 2 -15.04 -2.34 3.30
CA LYS A 2 -14.64 -2.96 2.02
C LYS A 2 -13.22 -3.50 2.16
N SER A 3 -12.95 -4.67 1.60
CA SER A 3 -11.59 -5.18 1.42
C SER A 3 -11.16 -4.86 -0.01
N PHE A 4 -9.95 -4.29 -0.18
CA PHE A 4 -9.39 -3.99 -1.49
C PHE A 4 -8.39 -5.08 -1.89
N GLY A 5 -8.52 -5.63 -3.10
CA GLY A 5 -7.66 -6.70 -3.59
C GLY A 5 -6.19 -6.29 -3.76
N LYS A 6 -5.26 -7.25 -3.58
CA LYS A 6 -3.81 -7.06 -3.81
C LYS A 6 -3.56 -6.47 -5.20
N ILE A 7 -2.78 -5.41 -5.26
CA ILE A 7 -2.37 -4.73 -6.49
C ILE A 7 -1.15 -5.44 -7.06
N THR A 8 -1.13 -5.67 -8.37
CA THR A 8 0.05 -6.10 -9.13
C THR A 8 0.33 -5.07 -10.21
N CYS A 9 1.58 -4.59 -10.24
CA CYS A 9 2.08 -3.63 -11.20
C CYS A 9 2.72 -4.31 -12.42
N ALA A 10 3.00 -3.54 -13.48
CA ALA A 10 3.49 -4.05 -14.75
C ALA A 10 4.85 -4.76 -14.67
N ASP A 11 5.72 -4.37 -13.74
CA ASP A 11 7.02 -5.01 -13.52
C ASP A 11 6.98 -6.23 -12.57
N GLY A 12 5.78 -6.63 -12.12
CA GLY A 12 5.58 -7.72 -11.17
C GLY A 12 5.64 -7.31 -9.70
N PHE A 13 5.92 -6.03 -9.38
CA PHE A 13 5.79 -5.52 -8.02
C PHE A 13 4.35 -5.65 -7.54
N SER A 14 4.14 -6.11 -6.30
CA SER A 14 2.80 -6.23 -5.74
C SER A 14 2.75 -5.77 -4.30
N LEU A 15 1.61 -5.22 -3.89
CA LEU A 15 1.35 -4.64 -2.58
C LEU A 15 -0.16 -4.63 -2.30
N SER A 16 -0.57 -4.48 -1.04
CA SER A 16 -1.94 -4.14 -0.68
C SER A 16 -2.03 -2.67 -0.29
N VAL A 17 -3.16 -2.03 -0.63
CA VAL A 17 -3.48 -0.67 -0.18
C VAL A 17 -4.86 -0.72 0.47
N GLN A 18 -4.94 -0.46 1.78
CA GLN A 18 -6.16 -0.57 2.56
C GLN A 18 -6.53 0.76 3.22
N ALA A 19 -7.83 0.99 3.35
CA ALA A 19 -8.38 2.14 4.04
C ALA A 19 -9.75 1.81 4.63
N SER A 20 -9.91 2.06 5.94
CA SER A 20 -11.19 1.95 6.65
C SER A 20 -11.10 2.65 8.01
N SER A 21 -12.17 2.60 8.80
CA SER A 21 -12.14 3.04 10.21
C SER A 21 -11.08 2.33 11.07
N SER A 22 -10.63 1.12 10.70
CA SER A 22 -9.65 0.33 11.45
C SER A 22 -8.22 0.40 10.93
N HIS A 23 -7.98 0.81 9.69
CA HIS A 23 -6.64 0.89 9.11
C HIS A 23 -5.92 2.21 9.43
N TYR A 24 -4.61 2.25 9.19
CA TYR A 24 -3.79 3.47 9.26
C TYR A 24 -4.03 4.40 8.06
N CYS A 25 -5.20 5.04 8.01
CA CYS A 25 -5.58 5.96 6.92
C CYS A 25 -6.10 7.32 7.41
N SER A 26 -6.29 8.26 6.47
CA SER A 26 -6.90 9.57 6.70
C SER A 26 -7.88 9.91 5.57
N PRO A 27 -9.16 10.22 5.86
CA PRO A 27 -9.80 10.07 7.16
C PRO A 27 -9.98 8.60 7.56
N ARG A 28 -9.92 8.28 8.86
CA ARG A 28 -10.19 6.92 9.40
C ARG A 28 -11.68 6.59 9.33
N THR A 29 -12.17 6.34 8.13
CA THR A 29 -13.58 6.02 7.85
C THR A 29 -13.66 4.92 6.80
N ASP A 30 -14.80 4.23 6.76
CA ASP A 30 -15.06 3.15 5.80
C ASP A 30 -15.34 3.67 4.37
N ASN A 31 -15.52 4.98 4.19
CA ASN A 31 -15.88 5.60 2.92
C ASN A 31 -14.91 6.75 2.61
N GLY A 32 -14.21 6.65 1.48
CA GLY A 32 -13.25 7.64 1.02
C GLY A 32 -13.88 8.89 0.37
N PRO A 33 -13.05 9.71 -0.31
CA PRO A 33 -11.66 9.43 -0.66
C PRO A 33 -10.68 9.60 0.51
N TRP A 34 -9.47 9.04 0.38
CA TRP A 34 -8.45 9.06 1.43
C TRP A 34 -7.19 9.83 1.02
N THR A 35 -6.73 10.74 1.88
CA THR A 35 -5.48 11.50 1.71
C THR A 35 -4.24 10.72 2.18
N ALA A 36 -4.42 9.72 3.05
CA ALA A 36 -3.39 8.78 3.44
C ALA A 36 -3.99 7.39 3.66
N VAL A 37 -3.22 6.33 3.44
CA VAL A 37 -3.68 4.94 3.45
C VAL A 37 -2.65 4.02 4.09
N GLU A 38 -3.07 2.81 4.44
CA GLU A 38 -2.17 1.75 4.89
C GLU A 38 -1.69 0.95 3.67
N VAL A 39 -0.37 0.79 3.54
CA VAL A 39 0.24 -0.08 2.52
C VAL A 39 0.76 -1.33 3.21
N GLY A 40 0.55 -2.51 2.63
CA GLY A 40 0.96 -3.77 3.24
C GLY A 40 1.72 -4.67 2.28
N PHE A 41 2.68 -5.41 2.85
CA PHE A 41 3.30 -6.58 2.24
C PHE A 41 3.80 -6.39 0.79
N PRO A 42 4.58 -5.33 0.49
CA PRO A 42 5.17 -5.17 -0.83
C PRO A 42 6.13 -6.32 -1.14
N THR A 43 6.27 -6.68 -2.41
CA THR A 43 7.16 -7.78 -2.86
C THR A 43 8.64 -7.51 -2.59
N SER A 44 9.02 -6.24 -2.51
CA SER A 44 10.38 -5.79 -2.20
C SER A 44 10.33 -4.49 -1.41
N ARG A 45 11.45 -4.13 -0.77
CA ARG A 45 11.60 -2.85 -0.08
C ARG A 45 11.64 -1.71 -1.09
N ASP A 46 11.00 -0.60 -0.76
CA ASP A 46 11.07 0.64 -1.51
C ASP A 46 11.43 1.81 -0.58
N PRO A 47 12.51 2.58 -0.84
CA PRO A 47 12.90 3.72 -0.02
C PRO A 47 11.81 4.76 0.22
N GLU A 48 10.85 4.91 -0.71
CA GLU A 48 9.72 5.85 -0.55
C GLU A 48 8.74 5.39 0.54
N LEU A 49 8.66 4.07 0.76
CA LEU A 49 7.83 3.45 1.80
C LEU A 49 8.55 3.32 3.14
N GLU A 50 9.86 3.04 3.17
CA GLU A 50 10.62 2.68 4.40
C GLU A 50 10.43 3.64 5.59
N LYS A 51 10.21 4.94 5.33
CA LYS A 51 9.95 5.93 6.39
C LYS A 51 8.61 5.74 7.12
N PHE A 52 7.67 5.01 6.53
CA PHE A 52 6.34 4.71 7.05
C PHE A 52 6.21 3.32 7.66
N ALA A 53 7.26 2.49 7.58
CA ALA A 53 7.22 1.11 8.05
C ALA A 53 6.91 1.03 9.54
N GLU A 54 5.98 0.16 9.93
CA GLU A 54 5.71 -0.16 11.33
C GLU A 54 6.90 -0.91 11.95
N ASP A 55 7.48 -1.87 11.21
CA ASP A 55 8.74 -2.53 11.54
C ASP A 55 9.78 -2.32 10.43
N LYS A 56 10.77 -1.47 10.71
CA LYS A 56 11.87 -1.17 9.79
C LYS A 56 12.77 -2.39 9.52
N ASN A 57 12.83 -3.33 10.46
CA ASN A 57 13.66 -4.53 10.36
C ASN A 57 12.88 -5.75 9.88
N ALA A 58 11.66 -5.57 9.40
CA ALA A 58 10.80 -6.66 8.97
C ALA A 58 11.48 -7.58 7.96
N PRO A 59 11.38 -8.91 8.13
CA PRO A 59 11.98 -9.85 7.21
C PRO A 59 11.24 -9.85 5.87
N ILE A 60 11.92 -10.34 4.83
CA ILE A 60 11.27 -10.75 3.58
C ILE A 60 11.03 -12.25 3.69
N GLU A 61 9.78 -12.67 3.64
CA GLU A 61 9.39 -14.07 3.80
C GLU A 61 8.47 -14.53 2.68
N LYS A 62 8.42 -15.84 2.47
CA LYS A 62 7.57 -16.48 1.48
C LYS A 62 6.18 -16.72 2.06
N GLY A 63 5.16 -16.08 1.50
CA GLY A 63 3.76 -16.29 1.87
C GLY A 63 3.22 -17.64 1.41
N HIS A 64 2.00 -17.97 1.85
CA HIS A 64 1.32 -19.23 1.48
C HIS A 64 1.02 -19.36 -0.02
N ASP A 65 0.91 -18.24 -0.74
CA ASP A 65 0.76 -18.20 -2.21
C ASP A 65 2.09 -18.42 -2.95
N GLY A 66 3.18 -18.59 -2.21
CA GLY A 66 4.53 -18.79 -2.73
C GLY A 66 5.25 -17.51 -3.14
N SER A 67 4.64 -16.34 -2.99
CA SER A 67 5.27 -15.05 -3.25
C SER A 67 6.12 -14.58 -2.07
N PHE A 68 7.16 -13.79 -2.33
CA PHE A 68 7.94 -13.13 -1.28
C PHE A 68 7.38 -11.74 -1.01
N SER A 69 7.33 -11.34 0.26
CA SER A 69 6.96 -9.97 0.65
C SER A 69 7.64 -9.53 1.94
N VAL A 70 7.80 -8.21 2.08
CA VAL A 70 8.26 -7.57 3.32
C VAL A 70 7.15 -7.72 4.37
N GLN A 71 7.43 -8.35 5.51
CA GLN A 71 6.45 -8.67 6.54
C GLN A 71 6.13 -7.49 7.46
N THR A 72 5.71 -6.36 6.89
CA THR A 72 5.27 -5.19 7.63
C THR A 72 4.17 -4.42 6.90
N VAL A 73 3.47 -3.59 7.66
CA VAL A 73 2.59 -2.56 7.12
C VAL A 73 3.28 -1.20 7.21
N TYR A 74 2.81 -0.28 6.39
CA TYR A 74 3.29 1.08 6.27
C TYR A 74 2.09 1.99 6.54
N GLY A 75 2.12 2.69 7.67
CA GLY A 75 0.96 3.46 8.16
C GLY A 75 0.93 4.89 7.64
N TRP A 76 -0.27 5.41 7.36
CA TRP A 76 -0.51 6.79 6.91
C TRP A 76 0.39 7.21 5.74
N VAL A 77 0.56 6.33 4.76
CA VAL A 77 1.28 6.64 3.52
C VAL A 77 0.44 7.65 2.72
N PRO A 78 0.97 8.85 2.39
CA PRO A 78 0.23 9.84 1.62
C PRO A 78 -0.22 9.30 0.27
N ALA A 79 -1.42 9.70 -0.17
CA ALA A 79 -2.00 9.34 -1.46
C ALA A 79 -1.03 9.60 -2.64
N THR A 80 -0.32 10.73 -2.60
CA THR A 80 0.67 11.12 -3.61
C THR A 80 1.86 10.18 -3.65
N VAL A 81 2.32 9.65 -2.51
CA VAL A 81 3.40 8.65 -2.44
C VAL A 81 2.93 7.32 -3.02
N VAL A 82 1.72 6.87 -2.68
CA VAL A 82 1.16 5.64 -3.24
C VAL A 82 1.05 5.71 -4.75
N LYS A 83 0.52 6.82 -5.29
CA LYS A 83 0.43 7.02 -6.74
C LYS A 83 1.80 7.01 -7.41
N ALA A 84 2.77 7.76 -6.89
CA ALA A 84 4.12 7.80 -7.44
C ALA A 84 4.79 6.41 -7.44
N LEU A 85 4.60 5.63 -6.36
CA LEU A 85 5.08 4.25 -6.27
C LEU A 85 4.46 3.36 -7.35
N LEU A 86 3.13 3.42 -7.53
CA LEU A 86 2.44 2.63 -8.55
C LEU A 86 2.90 3.01 -9.97
N GLU A 87 3.07 4.30 -10.25
CA GLU A 87 3.59 4.80 -11.53
C GLU A 87 5.03 4.36 -11.78
N LYS A 88 5.90 4.43 -10.76
CA LYS A 88 7.28 3.95 -10.78
C LYS A 88 7.39 2.47 -11.17
N HIS A 89 6.43 1.65 -10.74
CA HIS A 89 6.34 0.23 -11.08
C HIS A 89 5.57 -0.07 -12.38
N GLY A 90 5.36 0.94 -13.23
CA GLY A 90 4.75 0.81 -14.55
C GLY A 90 3.21 0.76 -14.53
N GLY A 91 2.60 1.16 -13.41
CA GLY A 91 1.15 1.22 -13.24
C GLY A 91 0.51 -0.11 -12.86
N VAL A 92 -0.77 -0.04 -12.48
CA VAL A 92 -1.57 -1.19 -12.01
C VAL A 92 -2.05 -2.04 -13.19
N VAL A 93 -1.75 -3.34 -13.16
CA VAL A 93 -2.27 -4.35 -14.10
C VAL A 93 -3.50 -5.07 -13.54
N SER A 94 -3.53 -5.33 -12.24
CA SER A 94 -4.65 -5.96 -11.56
C SER A 94 -4.73 -5.56 -10.09
N GLY A 95 -5.89 -5.79 -9.47
CA GLY A 95 -6.15 -5.48 -8.06
C GLY A 95 -7.02 -4.25 -7.88
N GLU A 96 -7.17 -3.80 -6.63
CA GLU A 96 -8.01 -2.65 -6.31
C GLU A 96 -7.25 -1.67 -5.42
N CYS A 97 -7.24 -0.41 -5.81
CA CYS A 97 -6.75 0.69 -4.99
C CYS A 97 -7.95 1.47 -4.43
N PRO A 98 -7.97 1.85 -3.14
CA PRO A 98 -8.96 2.79 -2.62
C PRO A 98 -8.94 4.11 -3.40
N THR A 99 -10.07 4.80 -3.49
CA THR A 99 -10.12 6.12 -4.13
C THR A 99 -9.26 7.11 -3.33
N LEU A 100 -8.17 7.55 -3.94
CA LEU A 100 -7.20 8.45 -3.31
C LEU A 100 -7.58 9.93 -3.53
N ASP A 101 -7.33 10.76 -2.52
CA ASP A 101 -7.38 12.22 -2.60
C ASP A 101 -5.96 12.79 -2.57
N GLU A 102 -5.50 13.28 -3.71
CA GLU A 102 -4.13 13.78 -3.89
C GLU A 102 -3.93 15.22 -3.41
N ARG A 103 -4.98 15.87 -2.87
CA ARG A 103 -4.85 17.23 -2.34
C ARG A 103 -3.88 17.23 -1.15
N SER A 104 -2.83 18.05 -1.25
CA SER A 104 -1.90 18.30 -0.14
C SER A 104 -2.69 18.78 1.08
N LEU A 105 -2.56 18.09 2.20
CA LEU A 105 -3.04 18.54 3.51
C LEU A 105 -2.35 19.85 3.93
#